data_AF-K0IK47-F1
#
_entry.id   AF-K0IK47-F1
#
_cell.length_a   1.000
_cell.length_b   1.000
_cell.length_c   1.000
_cell.angle_alpha   90.00
_cell.angle_beta   90.00
_cell.angle_gamma   90.00
#
_symmetry.space_group_name_H-M   'P 1'
#
loop_
_entity.id
_entity.type
_entity.pdbx_description
1 polymer ?
#
loop_
_entity_poly.entity_id
_entity_poly.type
_entity_poly.pdbx_seq_one_letter_code
_entity_poly.pdbx_strand_id
1 'polypeptide(L)'
;MASEDKTDTYEETVTRTTSEPPTEVTVRGERVVTTSSSSDELQTAAPKKEEEESVSVKAREAGRSLKDLVYSLGRKTKEVTEEKARELKAQSVDVGATTDARDIQHLGEDVEKLITVFEDTMTEIRKEPYDEQEKLLVGYKKLLEEQINVINARMAMAKRLKPGA
;
A
#
# COMPACT_ATOMS: atom_id res chain seq x y z
N MET A 1 22.52 13.80 -55.60
CA MET A 1 23.78 13.04 -55.45
C MET A 1 23.90 12.64 -53.99
N ALA A 2 24.03 11.33 -53.73
CA ALA A 2 24.43 10.59 -52.51
C ALA A 2 23.86 11.08 -51.14
N SER A 3 22.98 10.36 -50.42
CA SER A 3 22.97 8.98 -49.87
C SER A 3 23.92 8.72 -48.69
N GLU A 4 23.42 7.91 -47.74
CA GLU A 4 24.01 7.35 -46.49
C GLU A 4 23.61 8.15 -45.24
N ASP A 5 22.66 7.79 -44.38
CA ASP A 5 22.15 6.51 -43.81
C ASP A 5 23.16 5.65 -43.04
N LYS A 6 22.93 5.56 -41.71
CA LYS A 6 23.24 4.38 -40.88
C LYS A 6 22.65 4.53 -39.47
N THR A 7 21.50 3.90 -39.29
CA THR A 7 20.98 3.41 -38.00
C THR A 7 21.61 2.05 -37.70
N ASP A 8 22.24 1.86 -36.54
CA ASP A 8 22.60 0.53 -36.04
C ASP A 8 21.57 0.06 -35.01
N THR A 9 20.66 -0.76 -35.54
CA THR A 9 19.70 -1.62 -34.86
C THR A 9 20.40 -2.92 -34.45
N TYR A 10 20.24 -3.34 -33.19
CA TYR A 10 20.54 -4.71 -32.77
C TYR A 10 19.22 -5.40 -32.43
N GLU A 11 18.68 -6.12 -33.40
CA GLU A 11 17.57 -7.07 -33.25
C GLU A 11 18.19 -8.48 -33.22
N GLU A 12 18.16 -9.15 -32.06
CA GLU A 12 18.52 -10.56 -31.98
C GLU A 12 17.26 -11.40 -32.19
N THR A 13 17.08 -11.86 -33.43
CA THR A 13 16.09 -12.87 -33.80
C THR A 13 16.62 -14.27 -33.49
N VAL A 14 15.89 -15.06 -32.71
CA VAL A 14 16.02 -16.52 -32.72
C VAL A 14 14.67 -17.15 -33.08
N THR A 15 14.76 -18.17 -33.92
CA THR A 15 13.85 -18.58 -34.98
C THR A 15 12.70 -19.49 -34.57
N ARG A 16 11.57 -19.26 -35.23
CA ARG A 16 10.42 -20.15 -35.47
C ARG A 16 10.84 -21.54 -35.99
N THR A 17 10.25 -22.62 -35.47
CA THR A 17 10.05 -23.86 -36.24
C THR A 17 8.57 -24.26 -36.16
N THR A 18 7.83 -23.91 -37.20
CA THR A 18 6.52 -24.48 -37.55
C THR A 18 6.78 -25.67 -38.47
N SER A 19 6.16 -26.82 -38.21
CA SER A 19 6.12 -27.94 -39.16
C SER A 19 4.90 -28.84 -38.88
N GLU A 20 3.77 -28.55 -39.53
CA GLU A 20 2.86 -29.56 -40.10
C GLU A 20 3.23 -29.73 -41.60
N PRO A 21 2.67 -30.65 -42.45
CA PRO A 21 1.58 -31.66 -42.33
C PRO A 21 2.05 -33.06 -42.94
N PRO A 22 1.26 -34.07 -43.43
CA PRO A 22 -0.16 -34.10 -43.83
C PRO A 22 -1.04 -35.34 -43.49
N THR A 23 -2.31 -35.14 -43.85
CA THR A 23 -3.54 -35.96 -43.86
C THR A 23 -3.46 -37.44 -44.24
N GLU A 24 -4.28 -38.29 -43.59
CA GLU A 24 -5.07 -39.34 -44.27
C GLU A 24 -6.33 -39.75 -43.46
N VAL A 25 -7.46 -39.87 -44.18
CA VAL A 25 -8.79 -40.29 -43.71
C VAL A 25 -8.91 -41.81 -43.84
N THR A 26 -9.44 -42.55 -42.84
CA THR A 26 -10.14 -43.84 -43.06
C THR A 26 -11.06 -44.19 -41.87
N VAL A 27 -12.17 -44.85 -42.23
CA VAL A 27 -13.47 -45.00 -41.58
C VAL A 27 -13.59 -46.27 -40.71
N ARG A 28 -14.58 -46.26 -39.80
CA ARG A 28 -15.42 -47.38 -39.28
C ARG A 28 -14.98 -48.15 -38.03
N GLY A 29 -15.84 -48.10 -37.01
CA GLY A 29 -15.82 -48.99 -35.84
C GLY A 29 -16.95 -48.69 -34.86
N GLU A 30 -18.17 -49.01 -35.26
CA GLU A 30 -19.41 -48.94 -34.48
C GLU A 30 -19.35 -49.88 -33.24
N ARG A 31 -19.64 -49.37 -32.04
CA ARG A 31 -20.33 -50.17 -31.00
C ARG A 31 -21.14 -49.27 -30.06
N VAL A 32 -22.43 -49.59 -30.01
CA VAL A 32 -23.53 -48.85 -29.39
C VAL A 32 -23.82 -49.41 -27.98
N VAL A 33 -24.52 -48.61 -27.17
CA VAL A 33 -25.38 -48.96 -26.01
C VAL A 33 -24.62 -49.01 -24.66
N THR A 34 -24.96 -48.28 -23.59
CA THR A 34 -26.28 -48.10 -22.94
C THR A 34 -26.26 -46.89 -21.97
N THR A 35 -27.33 -46.10 -21.99
CA THR A 35 -28.12 -45.52 -20.87
C THR A 35 -27.56 -45.70 -19.44
N SER A 36 -27.62 -44.79 -18.47
CA SER A 36 -28.63 -43.79 -18.09
C SER A 36 -28.21 -43.26 -16.71
N SER A 37 -28.50 -42.00 -16.38
CA SER A 37 -29.33 -41.62 -15.21
C SER A 37 -29.01 -40.19 -14.79
N SER A 38 -30.07 -39.37 -14.80
CA SER A 38 -30.19 -38.12 -14.07
C SER A 38 -29.82 -38.30 -12.59
N SER A 39 -29.21 -37.28 -11.98
CA SER A 39 -29.93 -36.30 -11.15
C SER A 39 -28.94 -35.41 -10.38
N ASP A 40 -29.28 -34.13 -10.33
CA ASP A 40 -29.03 -33.17 -9.25
C ASP A 40 -27.75 -33.28 -8.43
N GLU A 41 -26.84 -32.33 -8.63
CA GLU A 41 -26.20 -31.69 -7.48
C GLU A 41 -26.37 -30.17 -7.56
N LEU A 42 -27.02 -29.68 -6.51
CA LEU A 42 -27.36 -28.29 -6.24
C LEU A 42 -26.15 -27.36 -6.43
N GLN A 43 -26.32 -26.38 -7.32
CA GLN A 43 -25.55 -25.14 -7.22
C GLN A 43 -25.91 -24.45 -5.91
N THR A 44 -25.06 -24.68 -4.91
CA THR A 44 -25.11 -24.01 -3.61
C THR A 44 -24.57 -22.59 -3.81
N ALA A 45 -25.40 -21.72 -4.36
CA ALA A 45 -25.14 -20.29 -4.49
C ALA A 45 -25.51 -19.59 -3.16
N ALA A 46 -24.78 -19.89 -2.08
CA ALA A 46 -24.98 -19.27 -0.77
C ALA A 46 -23.72 -18.86 0.03
N PRO A 47 -22.48 -19.34 -0.21
CA PRO A 47 -21.35 -18.97 0.67
C PRO A 47 -20.75 -17.59 0.38
N LYS A 48 -20.86 -17.06 -0.85
CA LYS A 48 -20.12 -15.86 -1.27
C LYS A 48 -20.59 -14.56 -0.59
N LYS A 49 -21.88 -14.43 -0.27
CA LYS A 49 -22.43 -13.17 0.28
C LYS A 49 -22.06 -12.97 1.75
N GLU A 50 -22.09 -14.03 2.55
CA GLU A 50 -21.75 -13.97 3.98
C GLU A 50 -20.24 -13.74 4.18
N GLU A 51 -19.39 -14.37 3.35
CA GLU A 51 -17.95 -14.14 3.36
C GLU A 51 -17.59 -12.71 2.92
N GLU A 52 -18.18 -12.21 1.82
CA GLU A 52 -17.97 -10.83 1.37
C GLU A 52 -18.43 -9.80 2.42
N GLU A 53 -19.57 -10.04 3.08
CA GLU A 53 -20.05 -9.17 4.15
C GLU A 53 -19.08 -9.18 5.35
N SER A 54 -18.59 -10.35 5.75
CA SER A 54 -17.59 -10.48 6.82
C SER A 54 -16.28 -9.73 6.51
N VAL A 55 -15.74 -9.90 5.31
CA VAL A 55 -14.49 -9.25 4.90
C VAL A 55 -14.68 -7.74 4.77
N SER A 56 -15.85 -7.28 4.29
CA SER A 56 -16.16 -5.85 4.23
C SER A 56 -16.20 -5.18 5.61
N VAL A 57 -16.67 -5.89 6.64
CA VAL A 57 -16.69 -5.40 8.03
C VAL A 57 -15.26 -5.25 8.56
N LYS A 58 -14.41 -6.25 8.35
CA LYS A 58 -13.00 -6.21 8.78
C LYS A 58 -12.21 -5.09 8.10
N ALA A 59 -12.37 -4.93 6.78
CA ALA A 59 -11.76 -3.83 6.04
C ALA A 59 -12.19 -2.47 6.59
N ARG A 60 -13.48 -2.29 6.91
CA ARG A 60 -13.99 -1.06 7.53
C ARG A 60 -13.43 -0.80 8.91
N GLU A 61 -13.34 -1.84 9.75
CA GLU A 61 -12.78 -1.73 11.10
C GLU A 61 -11.29 -1.38 11.06
N ALA A 62 -10.51 -2.08 10.23
CA ALA A 62 -9.09 -1.80 10.02
C ALA A 62 -8.88 -0.36 9.53
N GLY A 63 -9.71 0.09 8.57
CA GLY A 63 -9.65 1.45 8.04
C GLY A 63 -9.97 2.52 9.09
N ARG A 64 -10.96 2.30 9.96
CA ARG A 64 -11.27 3.20 11.08
C ARG A 64 -10.12 3.25 12.07
N SER A 65 -9.62 2.09 12.50
CA SER A 65 -8.52 2.02 13.47
C SER A 65 -7.26 2.72 12.95
N LEU A 66 -6.92 2.53 11.68
CA LEU A 66 -5.78 3.20 11.05
C LEU A 66 -5.99 4.72 10.97
N LYS A 67 -7.18 5.16 10.57
CA LYS A 67 -7.55 6.58 10.53
C LYS A 67 -7.40 7.23 11.91
N ASP A 68 -7.94 6.60 12.95
CA ASP A 68 -7.85 7.11 14.33
C ASP A 68 -6.40 7.25 14.79
N LEU A 69 -5.53 6.30 14.46
CA LEU A 69 -4.10 6.37 14.75
C LEU A 69 -3.44 7.59 14.08
N VAL A 70 -3.66 7.79 12.78
CA VAL A 70 -3.03 8.90 12.03
C VAL A 70 -3.55 10.26 12.52
N TYR A 71 -4.86 10.42 12.71
CA TYR A 71 -5.42 11.70 13.16
C TYR A 71 -5.08 12.04 14.61
N SER A 72 -5.00 11.04 15.50
CA SER A 72 -4.58 11.29 16.88
C SER A 72 -3.11 11.70 16.94
N LEU A 73 -2.24 11.05 16.17
CA LEU A 73 -0.83 11.42 16.05
C LEU A 73 -0.67 12.82 15.44
N GLY A 74 -1.38 13.10 14.34
CA GLY A 74 -1.31 14.37 13.64
C GLY A 74 -1.71 15.55 14.52
N ARG A 75 -2.86 15.45 15.20
CA ARG A 75 -3.32 16.50 16.14
C ARG A 75 -2.34 16.72 17.28
N LYS A 76 -1.92 15.63 17.95
CA LYS A 76 -1.00 15.72 19.09
C LYS A 76 0.34 16.33 18.68
N THR A 77 0.86 15.97 17.51
CA THR A 77 2.14 16.50 17.05
C THR A 77 2.03 17.98 16.70
N LYS A 78 0.94 18.38 16.02
CA LYS A 78 0.67 19.79 15.72
C LYS A 78 0.59 20.65 16.99
N GLU A 79 -0.18 20.21 17.99
CA GLU A 79 -0.32 20.90 19.28
C GLU A 79 1.04 21.08 19.97
N VAL A 80 1.84 20.00 20.06
CA VAL A 80 3.17 20.04 20.70
C VAL A 80 4.13 20.94 19.93
N THR A 81 4.15 20.87 18.60
CA THR A 81 5.00 21.69 17.75
C THR A 81 4.66 23.17 17.88
N GLU A 82 3.37 23.54 17.85
CA GLU A 82 2.92 24.92 18.01
C GLU A 82 3.28 25.48 19.40
N GLU A 83 3.06 24.68 20.45
CA GLU A 83 3.42 25.04 21.82
C GLU A 83 4.94 25.29 21.95
N LYS A 84 5.76 24.35 21.47
CA LYS A 84 7.22 24.42 21.58
C LYS A 84 7.83 25.52 20.72
N ALA A 85 7.34 25.71 19.50
CA ALA A 85 7.78 26.82 18.65
C ALA A 85 7.45 28.18 19.29
N ARG A 86 6.26 28.32 19.90
CA ARG A 86 5.88 29.54 20.62
C ARG A 86 6.74 29.76 21.86
N GLU A 87 6.99 28.72 22.64
CA GLU A 87 7.83 28.77 23.83
C GLU A 87 9.26 29.24 23.49
N LEU A 88 9.88 28.63 22.47
CA LEU A 88 11.22 29.01 22.02
C LEU A 88 11.28 30.45 21.50
N LYS A 89 10.30 30.88 20.71
CA LYS A 89 10.22 32.27 20.23
C LYS A 89 10.03 33.28 21.36
N ALA A 90 9.29 32.92 22.41
CA ALA A 90 9.06 33.79 23.56
C ALA A 90 10.31 33.91 24.45
N GLN A 91 11.17 32.89 24.47
CA GLN A 91 12.40 32.86 25.27
C GLN A 91 13.64 33.37 24.53
N SER A 92 13.59 33.54 23.20
CA SER A 92 14.79 33.75 22.37
C SER A 92 15.20 35.21 22.16
N VAL A 93 16.45 35.53 22.51
CA VAL A 93 17.29 36.58 21.87
C VAL A 93 18.42 35.93 21.04
N ASP A 94 18.53 34.60 21.10
CA ASP A 94 19.60 33.80 20.51
C ASP A 94 19.19 33.16 19.16
N VAL A 95 20.12 33.15 18.21
CA VAL A 95 19.92 32.64 16.84
C VAL A 95 19.66 31.12 16.84
N GLY A 96 20.26 30.38 17.78
CA GLY A 96 20.03 28.93 17.94
C GLY A 96 18.56 28.62 18.22
N ALA A 97 17.97 29.26 19.24
CA ALA A 97 16.58 29.09 19.60
C ALA A 97 15.60 29.48 18.47
N THR A 98 15.95 30.47 17.63
CA THR A 98 15.12 30.82 16.45
C THR A 98 15.17 29.77 15.35
N THR A 99 16.31 29.07 15.20
CA THR A 99 16.48 27.98 14.23
C THR A 99 15.69 26.76 14.68
N ASP A 100 15.84 26.36 15.95
CA ASP A 100 15.08 25.25 16.54
C ASP A 100 13.57 25.48 16.43
N ALA A 101 13.10 26.70 16.69
CA ALA A 101 11.69 27.04 16.54
C ALA A 101 11.20 26.89 15.09
N ARG A 102 12.04 27.22 14.10
CA ARG A 102 11.71 27.04 12.67
C ARG A 102 11.64 25.57 12.30
N ASP A 103 12.62 24.79 12.71
CA ASP A 103 12.68 23.35 12.41
C ASP A 103 11.49 22.62 13.05
N ILE A 104 11.13 22.99 14.28
CA ILE A 104 9.93 22.49 14.95
C ILE A 104 8.67 22.88 14.18
N GLN A 105 8.53 24.12 13.70
CA GLN A 105 7.38 24.52 12.87
C GLN A 105 7.30 23.71 11.57
N HIS A 106 8.43 23.49 10.90
CA HIS A 106 8.48 22.70 9.68
C HIS A 106 8.05 21.25 9.90
N LEU A 107 8.41 20.67 11.06
CA LEU A 107 7.89 19.36 11.46
C LEU A 107 6.35 19.35 11.53
N GLY A 108 5.73 20.44 11.98
CA GLY A 108 4.27 20.58 11.96
C GLY A 108 3.69 20.55 10.55
N GLU A 109 4.33 21.23 9.60
CA GLU A 109 3.93 21.22 8.18
C GLU A 109 4.09 19.82 7.55
N ASP A 110 5.17 19.11 7.87
CA ASP A 110 5.41 17.76 7.36
C ASP A 110 4.38 16.75 7.91
N VAL A 111 3.91 16.95 9.14
CA VAL A 111 2.80 16.15 9.70
C VAL A 111 1.50 16.40 8.94
N GLU A 112 1.22 17.64 8.53
CA GLU A 112 0.03 17.92 7.71
C GLU A 112 0.11 17.23 6.34
N LYS A 113 1.29 17.26 5.70
CA LYS A 113 1.52 16.51 4.44
C LYS A 113 1.33 15.01 4.63
N LEU A 114 1.79 14.46 5.75
CA LEU A 114 1.59 13.04 6.08
C LEU A 114 0.09 12.69 6.16
N ILE A 115 -0.73 13.54 6.78
CA ILE A 115 -2.19 13.34 6.85
C ILE A 115 -2.81 13.36 5.44
N THR A 116 -2.36 14.27 4.56
CA THR A 116 -2.82 14.30 3.16
C THR A 116 -2.46 13.01 2.43
N VAL A 117 -1.19 12.59 2.47
CA VAL A 117 -0.74 11.34 1.85
C VAL A 117 -1.50 10.13 2.39
N PHE A 118 -1.82 10.13 3.69
CA PHE A 118 -2.64 9.10 4.29
C PHE A 118 -4.06 9.05 3.71
N GLU A 119 -4.74 10.19 3.57
CA GLU A 119 -6.09 10.24 2.99
C GLU A 119 -6.10 9.83 1.51
N ASP A 120 -5.08 10.21 0.74
CA ASP A 120 -4.89 9.77 -0.64
C ASP A 120 -4.70 8.25 -0.69
N THR A 121 -3.83 7.71 0.18
CA THR A 121 -3.59 6.26 0.29
C THR A 121 -4.87 5.51 0.65
N MET A 122 -5.66 6.01 1.61
CA MET A 122 -6.96 5.42 1.95
C MET A 122 -7.93 5.45 0.78
N THR A 123 -7.86 6.46 -0.07
CA THR A 123 -8.69 6.58 -1.27
C THR A 123 -8.28 5.58 -2.34
N GLU A 124 -6.98 5.33 -2.51
CA GLU A 124 -6.48 4.27 -3.40
C GLU A 124 -6.85 2.88 -2.89
N ILE A 125 -6.66 2.60 -1.60
CA ILE A 125 -7.00 1.30 -1.01
C ILE A 125 -8.49 0.96 -1.23
N ARG A 126 -9.40 1.93 -1.09
CA ARG A 126 -10.85 1.70 -1.29
C ARG A 126 -11.24 1.23 -2.70
N LYS A 127 -10.34 1.32 -3.68
CA LYS A 127 -10.57 0.83 -5.04
C LYS A 127 -10.30 -0.67 -5.18
N GLU A 128 -9.61 -1.27 -4.23
CA GLU A 128 -9.27 -2.69 -4.22
C GLU A 128 -10.43 -3.57 -3.72
N PRO A 129 -10.42 -4.88 -4.02
CA PRO A 129 -11.31 -5.86 -3.38
C PRO A 129 -11.18 -5.88 -1.84
N TYR A 130 -12.25 -6.22 -1.11
CA TYR A 130 -12.29 -6.07 0.35
C TYR A 130 -11.23 -6.91 1.10
N ASP A 131 -10.86 -8.07 0.57
CA ASP A 131 -9.80 -8.93 1.12
C ASP A 131 -8.43 -8.26 1.01
N GLU A 132 -8.14 -7.65 -0.14
CA GLU A 132 -6.90 -6.88 -0.31
C GLU A 132 -6.94 -5.57 0.48
N GLN A 133 -8.11 -4.92 0.61
CA GLN A 133 -8.27 -3.76 1.50
C GLN A 133 -7.88 -4.10 2.93
N GLU A 134 -8.43 -5.19 3.50
CA GLU A 134 -8.11 -5.62 4.86
C GLU A 134 -6.60 -5.82 5.02
N LYS A 135 -5.97 -6.55 4.09
CA LYS A 135 -4.54 -6.84 4.12
C LYS A 135 -3.69 -5.57 4.04
N LEU A 136 -4.00 -4.65 3.13
CA LEU A 136 -3.30 -3.37 2.98
C LEU A 136 -3.45 -2.51 4.24
N LEU A 137 -4.67 -2.37 4.77
CA LEU A 137 -4.95 -1.53 5.95
C LEU A 137 -4.23 -2.07 7.20
N VAL A 138 -4.27 -3.38 7.41
CA VAL A 138 -3.54 -4.02 8.52
C VAL A 138 -2.02 -3.86 8.36
N GLY A 139 -1.51 -4.02 7.13
CA GLY A 139 -0.08 -3.82 6.83
C GLY A 139 0.39 -2.39 7.09
N TYR A 140 -0.36 -1.40 6.60
CA TYR A 140 -0.07 0.02 6.82
C TYR A 140 -0.10 0.39 8.29
N LYS A 141 -1.09 -0.11 9.04
CA LYS A 141 -1.16 0.09 10.49
C LYS A 141 0.09 -0.41 11.20
N LYS A 142 0.51 -1.65 10.94
CA LYS A 142 1.72 -2.23 11.54
C LYS A 142 2.97 -1.43 11.20
N LEU A 143 3.09 -0.98 9.95
CA LEU A 143 4.22 -0.15 9.54
C LEU A 143 4.29 1.15 10.35
N LEU A 144 3.17 1.84 10.51
CA LEU A 144 3.12 3.08 11.29
C LEU A 144 3.42 2.85 12.78
N GLU A 145 2.86 1.79 13.36
CA GLU A 145 3.17 1.40 14.75
C GLU A 145 4.67 1.15 14.94
N GLU A 146 5.32 0.49 13.98
CA GLU A 146 6.76 0.25 14.04
C GLU A 146 7.58 1.54 13.89
N GLN A 147 7.18 2.45 13.00
CA GLN A 147 7.84 3.76 12.90
C GLN A 147 7.71 4.56 14.20
N ILE A 148 6.56 4.50 14.87
CA ILE A 148 6.36 5.12 16.20
C ILE A 148 7.32 4.50 17.22
N ASN A 149 7.48 3.17 17.22
CA ASN A 149 8.42 2.48 18.11
C ASN A 149 9.86 2.93 17.89
N VAL A 150 10.30 3.01 16.63
CA VAL A 150 11.63 3.49 16.25
C VAL A 150 11.86 4.93 16.71
N ILE A 151 10.89 5.82 16.51
CA ILE A 151 10.96 7.22 16.97
C ILE A 151 11.09 7.27 18.50
N ASN A 152 10.26 6.51 19.23
CA ASN A 152 10.32 6.45 20.69
C ASN A 152 11.67 5.95 21.20
N ALA A 153 12.25 4.93 20.55
CA ALA A 153 13.57 4.41 20.88
C ALA A 153 14.67 5.47 20.65
N ARG A 154 14.63 6.17 19.50
CA ARG A 154 15.57 7.26 19.20
C ARG A 154 15.45 8.40 20.20
N MET A 155 14.23 8.78 20.57
CA MET A 155 13.99 9.80 21.60
C MET A 155 14.54 9.37 22.96
N ALA A 156 14.35 8.11 23.36
CA ALA A 156 14.89 7.59 24.61
C ALA A 156 16.43 7.59 24.61
N MET A 157 17.06 7.25 23.48
CA MET A 157 18.52 7.34 23.32
C MET A 157 19.00 8.80 23.42
N ALA A 158 18.37 9.72 22.69
CA ALA A 158 18.71 11.14 22.71
C ALA A 158 18.64 11.73 24.13
N LYS A 159 17.61 11.38 24.91
CA LYS A 159 17.48 11.80 26.32
C LYS A 159 18.62 11.31 27.21
N ARG A 160 19.19 10.13 26.91
CA ARG A 160 20.31 9.55 27.66
C ARG A 160 21.65 10.15 27.25
N LEU A 161 21.77 10.62 26.01
CA LEU A 161 22.97 11.23 25.44
C LEU A 161 23.11 12.73 25.77
N LYS A 162 22.82 13.18 27.00
CA LYS A 162 22.94 14.61 27.39
C LYS A 162 24.24 15.24 26.84
N PRO A 163 24.22 16.49 26.36
CA PRO A 163 25.42 17.17 25.90
C PRO A 163 26.36 17.38 27.09
N GLY A 164 27.51 16.69 27.09
CA GLY A 164 28.52 16.79 28.16
C GLY A 164 29.37 15.54 28.42
N ALA A 165 29.86 14.89 27.36
CA ALA A 165 31.16 14.22 27.40
C ALA A 165 32.19 15.17 26.76
#